data_AF-A0A177LXY7-F1
#
_entry.id   AF-A0A177LXY7-F1
#
_cell.length_a   1.000
_cell.length_b   1.000
_cell.length_c   1.000
_cell.angle_alpha   90.00
_cell.angle_beta   90.00
_cell.angle_gamma   90.00
#
_symmetry.space_group_name_H-M   'P 1'
#
loop_
_entity.id
_entity.type
_entity.pdbx_description
1 polymer ?
#
loop_
_entity_poly.entity_id
_entity_poly.type
_entity_poly.pdbx_seq_one_letter_code
_entity_poly.pdbx_strand_id
1 'polypeptide(L)'
;MNRIEEQKGTRGETQHVGAPLDKSRRTFAKTGVIAPVLMTLTSKTALGSVYQCTISGVQSGNVSNHSEDMSVCKTGKSPTDWLANVDTTTAPNYVQWIAAGVCPVRVEKKTSGTLYYKKGASGSCITASTTTATAMCNAILGVSTFTGGSGSNGQCAGGSYIYKNASTFASIFDPTNLADTSTFWDALSGSGLKRDACVAYLNASAGFIQDVSPAEVVKLYRLCAFHEAFYDGSIAVTNEAGAAELLANLHQ
;
A
#
# COMPACT_ATOMS: atom_id res chain seq x y z
N MET A 1 69.83 24.45 44.12
CA MET A 1 69.57 23.06 44.55
C MET A 1 68.10 22.73 44.25
N ASN A 2 67.89 21.64 43.48
CA ASN A 2 66.71 20.78 43.23
C ASN A 2 65.39 21.44 42.71
N ARG A 3 64.91 21.17 41.48
CA ARG A 3 64.31 19.95 40.86
C ARG A 3 62.89 19.59 41.38
N ILE A 4 61.84 19.96 40.65
CA ILE A 4 60.89 19.19 39.77
C ILE A 4 59.72 18.44 40.48
N GLU A 5 58.51 18.67 39.96
CA GLU A 5 57.38 17.73 39.64
C GLU A 5 56.00 17.93 40.29
N GLU A 6 55.02 17.98 39.37
CA GLU A 6 53.57 17.88 39.50
C GLU A 6 53.11 16.64 40.28
N GLN A 7 51.99 16.76 41.00
CA GLN A 7 51.07 15.63 41.20
C GLN A 7 49.60 16.02 40.99
N LYS A 8 49.07 15.45 39.92
CA LYS A 8 47.68 15.27 39.47
C LYS A 8 46.83 14.56 40.54
N GLY A 9 45.59 15.02 40.77
CA GLY A 9 44.67 14.39 41.73
C GLY A 9 43.18 14.72 41.54
N THR A 10 42.57 14.03 40.57
CA THR A 10 41.17 13.58 40.45
C THR A 10 40.09 14.16 41.40
N ARG A 11 39.11 14.88 40.84
CA ARG A 11 37.82 15.21 41.49
C ARG A 11 36.97 13.94 41.58
N GLY A 12 37.00 13.26 42.73
CA GLY A 12 36.06 12.21 43.09
C GLY A 12 34.76 12.81 43.62
N GLU A 13 33.66 12.55 42.93
CA GLU A 13 32.31 12.92 43.37
C GLU A 13 31.76 11.79 44.25
N THR A 14 31.87 11.96 45.57
CA THR A 14 31.28 11.04 46.56
C THR A 14 29.77 11.23 46.64
N GLN A 15 29.02 10.20 46.24
CA GLN A 15 27.58 10.07 46.45
C GLN A 15 27.28 9.95 47.95
N HIS A 16 26.52 10.90 48.50
CA HIS A 16 26.05 10.87 49.88
C HIS A 16 24.73 10.08 49.98
N VAL A 17 24.83 8.77 50.23
CA VAL A 17 23.68 7.91 50.57
C VAL A 17 23.31 8.15 52.03
N GLY A 18 22.17 8.80 52.31
CA GLY A 18 21.67 8.93 53.68
C GLY A 18 20.75 10.10 54.04
N ALA A 19 20.10 10.76 53.08
CA ALA A 19 19.08 11.77 53.41
C ALA A 19 17.69 11.12 53.58
N PRO A 20 16.92 11.46 54.64
CA PRO A 20 15.59 10.91 54.86
C PRO A 20 14.63 11.36 53.74
N LEU A 21 14.09 10.39 53.01
CA LEU A 21 13.15 10.60 51.92
C LEU A 21 11.85 11.24 52.44
N ASP A 22 11.54 12.43 51.92
CA ASP A 22 10.30 13.16 52.16
C ASP A 22 9.09 12.38 51.63
N LYS A 23 8.21 11.97 52.54
CA LYS A 23 7.03 11.10 52.29
C LYS A 23 5.81 11.85 51.75
N SER A 24 5.93 13.12 51.33
CA SER A 24 4.76 13.91 50.88
C SER A 24 4.51 13.90 49.35
N ARG A 25 5.25 13.12 48.55
CA ARG A 25 5.10 13.06 47.07
C ARG A 25 4.56 11.74 46.50
N ARG A 26 4.04 10.83 47.33
CA ARG A 26 3.38 9.58 46.88
C ARG A 26 1.87 9.61 47.18
N THR A 27 1.15 10.49 46.50
CA THR A 27 -0.33 10.46 46.49
C THR A 27 -0.88 10.63 45.06
N PHE A 28 -0.36 9.85 44.11
CA PHE A 28 -0.96 9.66 42.78
C PHE A 28 -1.06 8.19 42.38
N ALA A 29 -1.11 7.29 43.37
CA ALA A 29 -1.28 5.86 43.15
C ALA A 29 -2.45 5.33 43.98
N LYS A 30 -3.67 5.81 43.75
CA LYS A 30 -4.89 5.15 44.27
C LYS A 30 -6.21 5.55 43.61
N THR A 31 -6.27 5.47 42.29
CA THR A 31 -7.52 5.36 41.51
C THR A 31 -7.08 4.94 40.10
N GLY A 32 -7.06 3.67 39.73
CA GLY A 32 -8.18 2.75 39.77
C GLY A 32 -8.91 2.77 38.42
N VAL A 33 -8.22 2.50 37.30
CA VAL A 33 -8.86 2.00 36.07
C VAL A 33 -7.96 0.94 35.43
N ILE A 34 -8.34 -0.29 35.75
CA ILE A 34 -8.21 -1.52 34.98
C ILE A 34 -8.39 -1.27 33.48
N ALA A 35 -7.33 -1.46 32.70
CA ALA A 35 -7.39 -1.91 31.31
C ALA A 35 -6.02 -2.46 30.87
N PRO A 36 -5.66 -3.71 31.24
CA PRO A 36 -4.76 -4.48 30.40
C PRO A 36 -5.54 -4.96 29.16
N VAL A 37 -4.85 -5.16 28.03
CA VAL A 37 -5.39 -5.62 26.71
C VAL A 37 -6.01 -4.45 25.93
N LEU A 38 -5.30 -3.72 25.06
CA LEU A 38 -4.74 -4.17 23.78
C LEU A 38 -3.54 -3.27 23.34
N MET A 39 -2.34 -3.51 23.88
CA MET A 39 -1.11 -3.13 23.16
C MET A 39 -0.66 -4.28 22.23
N THR A 40 -1.59 -4.84 21.48
CA THR A 40 -1.27 -5.47 20.19
C THR A 40 -1.37 -4.40 19.12
N LEU A 41 -0.59 -3.33 19.25
CA LEU A 41 -0.10 -2.70 18.03
C LEU A 41 0.87 -3.73 17.47
N THR A 42 0.48 -4.28 16.33
CA THR A 42 1.28 -5.10 15.45
C THR A 42 2.71 -4.57 15.37
N SER A 43 3.58 -5.04 16.27
CA SER A 43 5.01 -5.08 16.01
C SER A 43 5.15 -6.02 14.82
N LYS A 44 5.03 -5.47 13.61
CA LYS A 44 5.55 -6.10 12.39
C LYS A 44 6.94 -6.60 12.81
N THR A 45 7.12 -7.91 12.78
CA THR A 45 8.28 -8.56 13.37
C THR A 45 9.53 -7.94 12.76
N ALA A 46 10.29 -7.18 13.55
CA ALA A 46 11.61 -6.63 13.19
C ALA A 46 12.66 -7.72 12.89
N LEU A 47 12.25 -9.00 12.80
CA LEU A 47 13.10 -10.16 12.57
C LEU A 47 13.14 -10.61 11.10
N GLY A 48 12.44 -9.95 10.18
CA GLY A 48 12.43 -10.36 8.76
C GLY A 48 12.23 -9.24 7.73
N SER A 49 11.77 -8.06 8.14
CA SER A 49 11.57 -6.91 7.25
C SER A 49 12.84 -6.06 7.16
N VAL A 50 13.32 -5.76 5.96
CA VAL A 50 14.37 -4.75 5.80
C VAL A 50 13.76 -3.40 6.15
N TYR A 51 14.30 -2.73 7.19
CA TYR A 51 13.72 -1.51 7.77
C TYR A 51 13.44 -0.42 6.72
N GLN A 52 14.26 -0.32 5.68
CA GLN A 52 14.09 0.59 4.54
C GLN A 52 12.78 0.37 3.78
N CYS A 53 12.29 -0.87 3.73
CA CYS A 53 11.06 -1.24 3.02
C CYS A 53 9.78 -0.93 3.80
N THR A 54 9.92 -0.28 4.95
CA THR A 54 8.82 0.18 5.80
C THR A 54 8.64 1.69 5.70
N ILE A 55 7.47 2.18 6.10
CA ILE A 55 7.20 3.63 6.19
C ILE A 55 8.16 4.33 7.16
N SER A 56 8.49 3.67 8.27
CA SER A 56 9.47 4.20 9.24
C SER A 56 10.87 4.35 8.60
N GLY A 57 11.22 3.44 7.69
CA GLY A 57 12.43 3.54 6.85
C GLY A 57 12.45 4.79 5.98
N VAL A 58 11.33 5.09 5.31
CA VAL A 58 11.17 6.28 4.45
C VAL A 58 11.42 7.58 5.22
N GLN A 59 10.99 7.68 6.48
CA GLN A 59 11.27 8.87 7.31
C GLN A 59 12.74 8.95 7.74
N SER A 60 13.32 7.82 8.15
CA SER A 60 14.69 7.76 8.69
C SER A 60 15.78 7.97 7.63
N GLY A 61 15.48 7.72 6.35
CA GLY A 61 16.43 7.98 5.25
C GLY A 61 16.84 9.45 5.11
N ASN A 62 16.12 10.38 5.76
CA ASN A 62 16.43 11.81 5.72
C ASN A 62 17.42 12.28 6.81
N VAL A 63 17.77 11.44 7.79
CA VAL A 63 18.61 11.85 8.95
C VAL A 63 20.05 11.34 8.90
N SER A 64 20.41 10.58 7.87
CA SER A 64 21.79 10.11 7.65
C SER A 64 22.08 10.08 6.15
N ASN A 65 23.28 10.50 5.75
CA ASN A 65 23.77 10.67 4.37
C ASN A 65 23.88 9.36 3.56
N HIS A 66 23.12 8.34 3.94
CA HIS A 66 22.94 7.11 3.22
C HIS A 66 21.60 7.21 2.49
N SER A 67 21.64 7.65 1.23
CA SER A 67 20.61 7.27 0.26
C SER A 67 20.73 5.76 0.06
N GLU A 68 20.22 4.99 1.02
CA GLU A 68 20.25 3.53 0.94
C GLU A 68 19.25 3.15 -0.14
N ASP A 69 19.81 2.81 -1.30
CA ASP A 69 19.15 2.26 -2.46
C ASP A 69 18.02 1.30 -2.02
N MET A 70 16.77 1.74 -2.22
CA MET A 70 15.61 0.93 -1.85
C MET A 70 15.44 -0.28 -2.80
N SER A 71 16.40 -0.57 -3.69
CA SER A 71 16.43 -1.79 -4.49
C SER A 71 16.34 -3.07 -3.67
N VAL A 72 16.76 -3.04 -2.40
CA VAL A 72 16.58 -4.16 -1.46
C VAL A 72 15.09 -4.48 -1.20
N CYS A 73 14.19 -3.53 -1.48
CA CYS A 73 12.76 -3.69 -1.36
C CYS A 73 12.09 -4.28 -2.59
N LYS A 74 12.83 -4.51 -3.69
CA LYS A 74 12.32 -5.12 -4.94
C LYS A 74 11.79 -6.52 -4.70
N THR A 75 10.51 -6.55 -4.37
CA THR A 75 9.74 -7.77 -4.12
C THR A 75 8.35 -7.62 -4.74
N GLY A 76 7.71 -8.76 -5.00
CA GLY A 76 6.39 -8.81 -5.64
C GLY A 76 6.42 -9.02 -7.14
N LYS A 77 5.28 -8.77 -7.79
CA LYS A 77 5.08 -8.99 -9.22
C LYS A 77 5.24 -7.68 -9.98
N SER A 78 5.75 -7.79 -11.21
CA SER A 78 5.92 -6.63 -12.08
C SER A 78 4.54 -6.15 -12.60
N PRO A 79 4.42 -4.89 -13.03
CA PRO A 79 3.20 -4.41 -13.71
C PRO A 79 2.82 -5.28 -14.91
N THR A 80 3.81 -5.75 -15.66
CA THR A 80 3.60 -6.61 -16.84
C THR A 80 3.00 -7.96 -16.45
N ASP A 81 3.42 -8.56 -15.33
CA ASP A 81 2.83 -9.82 -14.85
C ASP A 81 1.35 -9.68 -14.52
N TRP A 82 0.97 -8.58 -13.86
CA TRP A 82 -0.43 -8.27 -13.51
C TRP A 82 -1.32 -8.07 -14.75
N LEU A 83 -0.79 -7.43 -15.79
CA LEU A 83 -1.50 -7.19 -17.04
C LEU A 83 -1.59 -8.46 -17.92
N ALA A 84 -0.52 -9.26 -17.97
CA ALA A 84 -0.43 -10.43 -18.84
C ALA A 84 -1.30 -11.60 -18.34
N ASN A 85 -1.45 -11.73 -17.02
CA ASN A 85 -2.01 -12.93 -16.42
C ASN A 85 -3.49 -12.82 -16.00
N VAL A 86 -4.14 -11.66 -16.20
CA VAL A 86 -5.52 -11.41 -15.71
C VAL A 86 -6.54 -12.48 -16.15
N ASP A 87 -6.50 -12.89 -17.42
CA ASP A 87 -7.38 -13.87 -18.05
C ASP A 87 -6.71 -15.25 -18.18
N THR A 88 -5.69 -15.51 -17.35
CA THR A 88 -4.97 -16.79 -17.27
C THR A 88 -5.17 -17.46 -15.92
N THR A 89 -4.68 -18.70 -15.77
CA THR A 89 -4.67 -19.43 -14.49
C THR A 89 -3.44 -19.12 -13.64
N THR A 90 -2.41 -18.49 -14.23
CA THR A 90 -1.14 -18.17 -13.56
C THR A 90 -1.31 -16.96 -12.66
N ALA A 91 -0.82 -17.02 -11.41
CA ALA A 91 -0.86 -15.86 -10.53
C ALA A 91 0.23 -14.81 -10.92
N PRO A 92 -0.08 -13.51 -10.87
CA PRO A 92 -1.34 -12.92 -10.41
C PRO A 92 -2.44 -12.92 -11.48
N ASN A 93 -3.65 -13.38 -11.14
CA ASN A 93 -4.80 -13.44 -12.05
C ASN A 93 -6.01 -12.69 -11.49
N TYR A 94 -7.14 -12.73 -12.19
CA TYR A 94 -8.37 -12.02 -11.80
C TYR A 94 -8.84 -12.30 -10.36
N VAL A 95 -8.52 -13.45 -9.76
CA VAL A 95 -8.89 -13.76 -8.38
C VAL A 95 -8.18 -12.80 -7.43
N GLN A 96 -6.89 -12.53 -7.62
CA GLN A 96 -6.15 -11.57 -6.79
C GLN A 96 -6.61 -10.13 -7.03
N TRP A 97 -6.98 -9.77 -8.27
CA TRP A 97 -7.57 -8.46 -8.56
C TRP A 97 -8.89 -8.25 -7.79
N ILE A 98 -9.79 -9.24 -7.83
CA ILE A 98 -11.07 -9.20 -7.10
C ILE A 98 -10.84 -9.15 -5.59
N ALA A 99 -9.90 -9.94 -5.06
CA ALA A 99 -9.56 -9.93 -3.65
C ALA A 99 -9.01 -8.57 -3.19
N ALA A 100 -8.29 -7.86 -4.06
CA ALA A 100 -7.84 -6.49 -3.83
C ALA A 100 -8.98 -5.45 -3.95
N GLY A 101 -10.21 -5.85 -4.26
CA GLY A 101 -11.32 -4.94 -4.46
C GLY A 101 -11.22 -4.13 -5.76
N VAL A 102 -10.40 -4.57 -6.71
CA VAL A 102 -10.15 -3.88 -7.98
C VAL A 102 -10.80 -4.66 -9.12
N CYS A 103 -11.72 -4.02 -9.84
CA CYS A 103 -12.26 -4.59 -11.07
C CYS A 103 -11.27 -4.30 -12.22
N PRO A 104 -10.55 -5.31 -12.75
CA PRO A 104 -9.46 -5.07 -13.69
C PRO A 104 -9.94 -4.60 -15.06
N VAL A 105 -11.12 -5.04 -15.48
CA VAL A 105 -11.63 -4.86 -16.83
C VAL A 105 -13.13 -4.58 -16.78
N ARG A 106 -13.64 -3.86 -17.78
CA ARG A 106 -15.08 -3.78 -17.98
C ARG A 106 -15.56 -5.15 -18.48
N VAL A 107 -16.67 -5.64 -17.94
CA VAL A 107 -17.30 -6.90 -18.38
C VAL A 107 -18.75 -6.64 -18.76
N GLU A 108 -19.19 -7.23 -19.87
CA GLU A 108 -20.57 -7.18 -20.35
C GLU A 108 -21.08 -8.60 -20.63
N LYS A 109 -22.29 -8.92 -20.18
CA LYS A 109 -23.00 -10.15 -20.53
C LYS A 109 -24.28 -9.79 -21.27
N LYS A 110 -24.40 -10.25 -22.51
CA LYS A 110 -25.63 -10.11 -23.29
C LYS A 110 -26.73 -11.04 -22.76
N THR A 111 -27.98 -10.73 -23.07
CA THR A 111 -29.12 -11.63 -22.85
C THR A 111 -28.95 -12.99 -23.54
N SER A 112 -28.23 -13.03 -24.67
CA SER A 112 -27.85 -14.28 -25.35
C SER A 112 -26.88 -15.16 -24.55
N GLY A 113 -26.34 -14.67 -23.43
CA GLY A 113 -25.33 -15.33 -22.62
C GLY A 113 -23.89 -15.04 -23.06
N THR A 114 -23.67 -14.39 -24.20
CA THR A 114 -22.34 -14.05 -24.70
C THR A 114 -21.66 -13.04 -23.78
N LEU A 115 -20.41 -13.32 -23.41
CA LEU A 115 -19.59 -12.51 -22.53
C LEU A 115 -18.53 -11.74 -23.31
N TYR A 116 -18.38 -10.46 -22.96
CA TYR A 116 -17.36 -9.57 -23.48
C TYR A 116 -16.60 -8.93 -22.34
N TYR A 117 -15.33 -8.62 -22.56
CA TYR A 117 -14.55 -7.79 -21.66
C TYR A 117 -13.68 -6.81 -22.42
N LYS A 118 -13.31 -5.71 -21.76
CA LYS A 118 -12.49 -4.64 -22.33
C LYS A 118 -11.42 -4.22 -21.32
N LYS A 119 -10.17 -4.33 -21.75
CA LYS A 119 -8.96 -3.96 -21.00
C LYS A 119 -8.65 -2.48 -21.23
N GLY A 120 -8.75 -1.65 -20.18
CA GLY A 120 -8.51 -0.20 -20.30
C GLY A 120 -9.60 0.58 -21.05
N ALA A 121 -9.46 1.91 -21.09
CA ALA A 121 -10.41 2.80 -21.77
C ALA A 121 -10.34 2.67 -23.29
N SER A 122 -9.14 2.50 -23.84
CA SER A 122 -8.87 2.43 -25.29
C SER A 122 -8.76 1.01 -25.85
N GLY A 123 -8.87 -0.02 -25.00
CA GLY A 123 -8.76 -1.40 -25.46
C GLY A 123 -9.91 -1.82 -26.38
N SER A 124 -9.65 -2.82 -27.21
CA SER A 124 -10.70 -3.46 -27.99
C SER A 124 -11.58 -4.32 -27.09
N CYS A 125 -12.84 -4.47 -27.48
CA CYS A 125 -13.73 -5.42 -26.85
C CYS A 125 -13.41 -6.84 -27.31
N ILE A 126 -13.19 -7.72 -26.34
CA ILE A 126 -12.79 -9.11 -26.55
C ILE A 126 -13.96 -10.00 -26.17
N THR A 127 -14.28 -10.96 -27.03
CA THR A 127 -15.26 -12.00 -26.70
C THR A 127 -14.58 -13.03 -25.82
N ALA A 128 -15.16 -13.34 -24.65
CA ALA A 128 -14.61 -14.34 -23.74
C ALA A 128 -14.85 -15.76 -24.30
N SER A 129 -13.94 -16.24 -25.15
CA SER A 129 -14.04 -17.55 -25.80
C SER A 129 -13.34 -18.67 -25.04
N THR A 130 -12.42 -18.34 -24.13
CA THR A 130 -11.72 -19.34 -23.31
C THR A 130 -12.46 -19.61 -22.01
N THR A 131 -12.24 -20.80 -21.43
CA THR A 131 -12.80 -21.18 -20.12
C THR A 131 -12.40 -20.18 -19.03
N THR A 132 -11.13 -19.75 -19.04
CA THR A 132 -10.60 -18.81 -18.04
C THR A 132 -11.18 -17.41 -18.19
N ALA A 133 -11.27 -16.88 -19.42
CA ALA A 133 -11.90 -15.57 -19.66
C ALA A 133 -13.39 -15.61 -19.29
N THR A 134 -14.08 -16.71 -19.59
CA THR A 134 -15.48 -16.92 -19.19
C THR A 134 -15.62 -16.95 -17.66
N ALA A 135 -14.73 -17.65 -16.96
CA ALA A 135 -14.74 -17.71 -15.50
C ALA A 135 -14.47 -16.34 -14.87
N MET A 136 -13.46 -15.60 -15.38
CA MET A 136 -13.16 -14.23 -14.97
C MET A 136 -14.39 -13.32 -15.12
N CYS A 137 -15.01 -13.30 -16.30
CA CYS A 137 -16.16 -12.44 -16.56
C CYS A 137 -17.34 -12.75 -15.61
N ASN A 138 -17.67 -14.04 -15.41
CA ASN A 138 -18.74 -14.41 -14.49
C ASN A 138 -18.40 -14.07 -13.03
N ALA A 139 -17.14 -14.25 -12.62
CA ALA A 139 -16.68 -13.87 -11.28
C ALA A 139 -16.86 -12.36 -11.06
N ILE A 140 -16.38 -11.53 -11.98
CA ILE A 140 -16.50 -10.06 -11.92
C ILE A 140 -17.97 -9.63 -11.86
N LEU A 141 -18.83 -10.19 -12.72
CA LEU A 141 -20.27 -9.88 -12.72
C LEU A 141 -20.96 -10.23 -11.39
N GLY A 142 -20.46 -11.25 -10.70
CA GLY A 142 -20.95 -11.70 -9.39
C GLY A 142 -20.51 -10.84 -8.20
N VAL A 143 -19.51 -9.96 -8.36
CA VAL A 143 -19.04 -9.09 -7.28
C VAL A 143 -20.01 -7.92 -7.08
N SER A 144 -20.64 -7.85 -5.91
CA SER A 144 -21.66 -6.82 -5.60
C SER A 144 -21.08 -5.42 -5.42
N THR A 145 -19.85 -5.31 -4.91
CA THR A 145 -19.17 -4.03 -4.64
C THR A 145 -18.70 -3.30 -5.90
N PHE A 146 -18.58 -4.00 -7.03
CA PHE A 146 -18.21 -3.39 -8.30
C PHE A 146 -19.37 -2.61 -8.90
N THR A 147 -19.09 -1.41 -9.40
CA THR A 147 -20.10 -0.57 -10.06
C THR A 147 -20.51 -1.19 -11.40
N GLY A 148 -21.78 -1.02 -11.76
CA GLY A 148 -22.32 -1.60 -12.98
C GLY A 148 -23.82 -1.37 -13.12
N GLY A 149 -24.43 -2.07 -14.07
CA GLY A 149 -25.86 -1.94 -14.32
C GLY A 149 -26.31 -2.78 -15.49
N SER A 150 -27.42 -2.37 -16.11
CA SER A 150 -27.98 -2.98 -17.32
C SER A 150 -28.32 -1.91 -18.35
N GLY A 151 -28.30 -2.26 -19.64
CA GLY A 151 -28.62 -1.32 -20.70
C GLY A 151 -28.94 -1.99 -22.03
N SER A 152 -29.19 -1.17 -23.05
CA SER A 152 -29.58 -1.60 -24.41
C SER A 152 -28.55 -1.27 -25.50
N ASN A 153 -27.55 -0.44 -25.19
CA ASN A 153 -26.38 -0.17 -26.02
C ASN A 153 -25.09 -0.42 -25.23
N GLY A 154 -24.47 -1.59 -25.42
CA GLY A 154 -23.22 -1.97 -24.75
C GLY A 154 -22.02 -1.21 -25.31
N GLN A 155 -20.95 -1.08 -24.52
CA GLN A 155 -19.70 -0.53 -25.03
C GLN A 155 -19.02 -1.49 -26.01
N CYS A 156 -19.28 -2.80 -25.89
CA CYS A 156 -18.67 -3.82 -26.73
C CYS A 156 -19.54 -4.29 -27.88
N ALA A 157 -20.85 -4.32 -27.69
CA ALA A 157 -21.78 -4.62 -28.76
C ALA A 157 -23.19 -4.12 -28.43
N GLY A 158 -23.99 -3.89 -29.46
CA GLY A 158 -25.41 -3.55 -29.32
C GLY A 158 -26.25 -4.70 -28.75
N GLY A 159 -27.42 -4.36 -28.23
CA GLY A 159 -28.39 -5.29 -27.63
C GLY A 159 -28.49 -5.12 -26.10
N SER A 160 -29.36 -5.91 -25.46
CA SER A 160 -29.53 -5.86 -24.01
C SER A 160 -28.42 -6.61 -23.26
N TYR A 161 -27.90 -6.00 -22.19
CA TYR A 161 -26.79 -6.53 -21.41
C TYR A 161 -26.86 -6.13 -19.94
N ILE A 162 -26.17 -6.90 -19.11
CA ILE A 162 -25.70 -6.51 -17.77
C ILE A 162 -24.20 -6.27 -17.83
N TYR A 163 -23.68 -5.35 -17.02
CA TYR A 163 -22.26 -5.02 -17.02
C TYR A 163 -21.73 -4.64 -15.65
N LYS A 164 -20.40 -4.75 -15.52
CA LYS A 164 -19.59 -4.11 -14.48
C LYS A 164 -18.54 -3.22 -15.12
N ASN A 165 -18.32 -2.04 -14.55
CA ASN A 165 -17.27 -1.13 -14.97
C ASN A 165 -15.91 -1.60 -14.41
N ALA A 166 -14.83 -1.30 -15.14
CA ALA A 166 -13.50 -1.35 -14.55
C ALA A 166 -13.41 -0.31 -13.42
N SER A 167 -12.65 -0.62 -12.37
CA SER A 167 -12.35 0.35 -11.33
C SER A 167 -11.53 1.50 -11.92
N THR A 168 -11.75 2.72 -11.48
CA THR A 168 -10.91 3.87 -11.84
C THR A 168 -9.75 3.99 -10.87
N PHE A 169 -8.66 4.62 -11.29
CA PHE A 169 -7.54 4.93 -10.40
C PHE A 169 -8.00 5.77 -9.19
N ALA A 170 -8.79 6.82 -9.46
CA ALA A 170 -9.32 7.69 -8.41
C ALA A 170 -10.20 6.95 -7.39
N SER A 171 -10.96 5.93 -7.80
CA SER A 171 -11.84 5.19 -6.86
C SER A 171 -11.10 4.53 -5.68
N ILE A 172 -9.78 4.35 -5.79
CA ILE A 172 -8.93 3.75 -4.76
C ILE A 172 -8.01 4.81 -4.13
N PHE A 173 -7.35 5.62 -4.95
CA PHE A 173 -6.28 6.52 -4.49
C PHE A 173 -6.73 7.94 -4.18
N ASP A 174 -7.86 8.37 -4.75
CA ASP A 174 -8.45 9.68 -4.50
C ASP A 174 -9.99 9.62 -4.62
N PRO A 175 -10.67 8.93 -3.69
CA PRO A 175 -12.13 8.79 -3.76
C PRO A 175 -12.86 10.13 -3.54
N THR A 176 -12.15 11.14 -3.05
CA THR A 176 -12.66 12.49 -2.78
C THR A 176 -12.69 13.38 -4.02
N ASN A 177 -11.78 13.17 -4.97
CA ASN A 177 -11.72 13.92 -6.21
C ASN A 177 -11.60 12.97 -7.42
N LEU A 178 -12.77 12.61 -7.96
CA LEU A 178 -12.91 11.67 -9.08
C LEU A 178 -12.64 12.31 -10.46
N ALA A 179 -11.84 13.38 -10.51
CA ALA A 179 -11.46 14.02 -11.79
C ALA A 179 -10.63 13.08 -12.67
N ASP A 180 -9.85 12.18 -12.06
CA ASP A 180 -9.12 11.16 -12.79
C ASP A 180 -10.04 9.98 -13.15
N THR A 181 -10.46 9.97 -14.42
CA THR A 181 -11.33 8.93 -15.00
C THR A 181 -10.54 7.77 -15.62
N SER A 182 -9.21 7.77 -15.53
CA SER A 182 -8.41 6.65 -16.02
C SER A 182 -8.81 5.36 -15.31
N THR A 183 -8.94 4.28 -16.07
CA THR A 183 -9.17 2.98 -15.45
C THR A 183 -7.91 2.55 -14.70
N PHE A 184 -8.06 1.72 -13.69
CA PHE A 184 -6.92 1.15 -12.96
C PHE A 184 -5.98 0.41 -13.92
N TRP A 185 -6.55 -0.24 -14.94
CA TRP A 185 -5.79 -0.88 -16.01
C TRP A 185 -4.92 0.10 -16.78
N ASP A 186 -5.47 1.25 -17.19
CA ASP A 186 -4.72 2.27 -17.93
C ASP A 186 -3.59 2.83 -17.07
N ALA A 187 -3.87 3.13 -15.79
CA ALA A 187 -2.85 3.59 -14.84
C ALA A 187 -1.72 2.57 -14.63
N LEU A 188 -2.05 1.28 -14.52
CA LEU A 188 -1.06 0.20 -14.40
C LEU A 188 -0.27 -0.03 -15.69
N SER A 189 -0.87 0.21 -16.86
CA SER A 189 -0.18 0.10 -18.15
C SER A 189 0.71 1.30 -18.50
N GLY A 190 0.57 2.39 -17.75
CA GLY A 190 1.31 3.63 -17.96
C GLY A 190 2.72 3.60 -17.37
N SER A 191 3.14 4.72 -16.80
CA SER A 191 4.46 4.90 -16.19
C SER A 191 4.42 5.87 -15.00
N GLY A 192 5.50 5.87 -14.23
CA GLY A 192 5.69 6.76 -13.08
C GLY A 192 4.82 6.41 -11.89
N LEU A 193 4.64 7.40 -11.01
CA LEU A 193 4.09 7.23 -9.66
C LEU A 193 2.74 6.50 -9.63
N LYS A 194 1.83 6.77 -10.58
CA LYS A 194 0.53 6.10 -10.63
C LYS A 194 0.65 4.61 -10.90
N ARG A 195 1.52 4.23 -11.84
CA ARG A 195 1.79 2.82 -12.14
C ARG A 195 2.38 2.14 -10.91
N ASP A 196 3.39 2.77 -10.32
CA ASP A 196 4.15 2.22 -9.20
C ASP A 196 3.23 2.04 -7.96
N ALA A 197 2.32 3.00 -7.72
CA ALA A 197 1.27 2.87 -6.70
C ALA A 197 0.28 1.74 -7.01
N CYS A 198 -0.20 1.61 -8.26
CA CYS A 198 -1.11 0.53 -8.65
C CYS A 198 -0.49 -0.85 -8.41
N VAL A 199 0.74 -1.08 -8.85
CA VAL A 199 1.40 -2.37 -8.70
C VAL A 199 1.73 -2.67 -7.23
N ALA A 200 2.19 -1.67 -6.47
CA ALA A 200 2.44 -1.82 -5.03
C ALA A 200 1.15 -2.17 -4.28
N TYR A 201 0.02 -1.54 -4.62
CA TYR A 201 -1.27 -1.81 -4.01
C TYR A 201 -1.75 -3.24 -4.28
N LEU A 202 -1.63 -3.70 -5.54
CA LEU A 202 -1.97 -5.05 -5.92
C LEU A 202 -1.04 -6.09 -5.25
N ASN A 203 0.25 -5.82 -5.20
CA ASN A 203 1.24 -6.69 -4.56
C ASN A 203 1.01 -6.80 -3.05
N ALA A 204 0.74 -5.68 -2.37
CA ALA A 204 0.38 -5.65 -0.96
C ALA A 204 -0.94 -6.40 -0.70
N SER A 205 -1.95 -6.21 -1.56
CA SER A 205 -3.26 -6.84 -1.40
C SER A 205 -3.21 -8.35 -1.62
N ALA A 206 -2.35 -8.80 -2.53
CA ALA A 206 -2.13 -10.22 -2.79
C ALA A 206 -1.15 -10.88 -1.80
N GLY A 207 -0.57 -10.12 -0.87
CA GLY A 207 0.41 -10.61 0.11
C GLY A 207 1.78 -10.95 -0.51
N PHE A 208 2.10 -10.45 -1.70
CA PHE A 208 3.44 -10.59 -2.26
C PHE A 208 4.47 -9.69 -1.55
N ILE A 209 3.99 -8.71 -0.78
CA ILE A 209 4.79 -7.83 0.07
C ILE A 209 4.21 -7.93 1.48
N GLN A 210 5.08 -8.15 2.46
CA GLN A 210 4.67 -8.40 3.85
C GLN A 210 4.71 -7.12 4.71
N ASP A 211 5.51 -6.14 4.30
CA ASP A 211 5.88 -5.00 5.14
C ASP A 211 5.04 -3.75 4.90
N VAL A 212 4.30 -3.70 3.80
CA VAL A 212 3.45 -2.58 3.41
C VAL A 212 2.06 -3.10 3.07
N SER A 213 1.05 -2.58 3.77
CA SER A 213 -0.36 -2.89 3.55
C SER A 213 -0.95 -2.04 2.43
N PRO A 214 -2.07 -2.46 1.83
CA PRO A 214 -2.71 -1.68 0.75
C PRO A 214 -3.10 -0.26 1.17
N ALA A 215 -3.55 -0.09 2.43
CA ALA A 215 -3.91 1.23 2.97
C ALA A 215 -2.68 2.14 3.13
N GLU A 216 -1.52 1.57 3.47
CA GLU A 216 -0.25 2.29 3.55
C GLU A 216 0.21 2.74 2.16
N VAL A 217 0.06 1.91 1.12
CA VAL A 217 0.35 2.31 -0.27
C VAL A 217 -0.49 3.52 -0.70
N VAL A 218 -1.78 3.55 -0.36
CA VAL A 218 -2.65 4.70 -0.67
C VAL A 218 -2.14 5.98 0.01
N LYS A 219 -1.74 5.89 1.29
CA LYS A 219 -1.17 7.03 2.01
C LYS A 219 0.14 7.52 1.40
N LEU A 220 1.04 6.61 1.03
CA LEU A 220 2.30 6.94 0.36
C LEU A 220 2.05 7.65 -0.98
N TYR A 221 1.12 7.14 -1.78
CA TYR A 221 0.74 7.80 -3.04
C TYR A 221 0.19 9.22 -2.79
N ARG A 222 -0.71 9.39 -1.80
CA ARG A 222 -1.30 10.70 -1.49
C ARG A 222 -0.29 11.70 -0.95
N LEU A 223 0.71 11.24 -0.19
CA LEU A 223 1.84 12.06 0.20
C LEU A 223 2.59 12.59 -1.03
N CYS A 224 2.95 11.72 -1.98
CA CYS A 224 3.69 12.12 -3.17
C CYS A 224 2.86 12.96 -4.17
N ALA A 225 1.57 12.67 -4.34
CA ALA A 225 0.73 13.28 -5.37
C ALA A 225 0.02 14.56 -4.90
N PHE A 226 -0.30 14.65 -3.61
CA PHE A 226 -1.11 15.72 -3.03
C PHE A 226 -0.43 16.44 -1.87
N HIS A 227 0.82 16.09 -1.55
CA HIS A 227 1.57 16.65 -0.42
C HIS A 227 0.87 16.43 0.94
N GLU A 228 0.09 15.34 1.03
CA GLU A 228 -0.70 15.02 2.22
C GLU A 228 0.12 14.20 3.21
N ALA A 229 0.69 14.89 4.19
CA ALA A 229 1.34 14.23 5.33
C ALA A 229 0.35 13.33 6.08
N PHE A 230 0.84 12.18 6.55
CA PHE A 230 0.05 11.23 7.34
C PHE A 230 0.84 10.74 8.54
N TYR A 231 0.15 10.20 9.54
CA TYR A 231 0.80 9.63 10.72
C TYR A 231 0.93 8.12 10.60
N ASP A 232 2.15 7.62 10.88
CA ASP A 232 2.42 6.20 11.11
C ASP A 232 2.59 5.99 12.62
N GLY A 233 1.45 5.76 13.29
CA GLY A 233 1.37 5.75 14.75
C GLY A 233 1.58 7.14 15.34
N SER A 234 2.79 7.45 15.81
CA SER A 234 3.11 8.69 16.51
C SER A 234 3.95 9.69 15.70
N ILE A 235 4.42 9.32 14.50
CA ILE A 235 5.33 10.17 13.72
C ILE A 235 4.67 10.60 12.41
N ALA A 236 4.75 11.90 12.10
CA ALA A 236 4.29 12.46 10.83
C ALA A 236 5.26 12.08 9.70
N VAL A 237 4.75 11.39 8.68
CA VAL A 237 5.46 11.05 7.45
C VAL A 237 5.29 12.20 6.46
N THR A 238 6.41 12.81 6.08
CA THR A 238 6.46 13.96 5.15
C THR A 238 7.50 13.81 4.04
N ASN A 239 8.30 12.73 4.04
CA ASN A 239 9.34 12.53 3.04
C ASN A 239 8.75 11.98 1.72
N GLU A 240 8.40 12.90 0.82
CA GLU A 240 7.81 12.58 -0.49
C GLU A 240 8.77 11.83 -1.41
N ALA A 241 10.06 12.20 -1.40
CA ALA A 241 11.07 11.58 -2.26
C ALA A 241 11.29 10.12 -1.86
N GLY A 242 11.44 9.85 -0.56
CA GLY A 242 11.56 8.47 -0.05
C GLY A 242 10.29 7.66 -0.24
N ALA A 243 9.10 8.28 -0.15
CA ALA A 243 7.84 7.60 -0.44
C ALA A 243 7.72 7.20 -1.91
N ALA A 244 8.13 8.08 -2.84
CA ALA A 244 8.16 7.78 -4.27
C ALA A 244 9.17 6.67 -4.60
N GLU A 245 10.35 6.73 -3.99
CA GLU A 245 11.38 5.69 -4.15
C GLU A 245 10.92 4.33 -3.61
N LEU A 246 10.25 4.31 -2.46
CA LEU A 246 9.67 3.08 -1.92
C LEU A 246 8.65 2.49 -2.89
N LEU A 247 7.69 3.29 -3.36
CA LEU A 247 6.67 2.83 -4.31
C LEU A 247 7.28 2.22 -5.58
N ALA A 248 8.32 2.86 -6.12
CA ALA A 248 9.03 2.39 -7.31
C ALA A 248 9.83 1.09 -7.09
N ASN A 249 10.06 0.69 -5.84
CA ASN A 249 10.78 -0.52 -5.47
C ASN A 249 9.88 -1.59 -4.83
N LEU A 250 8.59 -1.35 -4.62
CA LEU A 250 7.63 -2.37 -4.15
C LEU A 250 7.13 -3.30 -5.27
N HIS A 251 7.98 -3.53 -6.27
CA HIS A 251 7.76 -4.47 -7.36
C HIS A 251 9.09 -4.85 -8.00
N GLN A 252 9.08 -5.92 -8.80
CA GLN A 252 10.20 -6.32 -9.66
C GLN A 252 10.28 -5.45 -10.93
#